data_AF-Q5JGK1-F1
#
_entry.id   AF-Q5JGK1-F1
#
_cell.length_a   1.000
_cell.length_b   1.000
_cell.length_c   1.000
_cell.angle_alpha   90.00
_cell.angle_beta   90.00
_cell.angle_gamma   90.00
#
_symmetry.space_group_name_H-M   'P 1'
#
loop_
_entity.id
_entity.type
_entity.pdbx_description
1 polymer ?
#
loop_
_entity_poly.entity_id
_entity_poly.type
_entity_poly.pdbx_seq_one_letter_code
_entity_poly.pdbx_strand_id
1 'polypeptide(L)'
;MRAQASIEYMFMFILAFAMIFAALFAYNSGYLPKTLQTGEQVGTLSLQNSAQYIVVQLNATGTWKDIKSKAVSLSTSNGKTTCTVQGTSYSGDYSGVINYDVNGKNMGQIYDDCMDGNDEACKVIICALGS
;
A
#
# COMPACT_ATOMS: atom_id res chain seq x y z
N MET A 1 -3.48 5.60 61.13
CA MET A 1 -2.54 4.96 60.19
C MET A 1 -3.32 4.07 59.21
N ARG A 2 -3.96 4.65 58.18
CA ARG A 2 -4.61 3.90 57.07
C ARG A 2 -4.57 4.63 55.71
N ALA A 3 -4.11 5.89 55.67
CA ALA A 3 -4.03 6.68 54.43
C ALA A 3 -2.69 6.55 53.69
N GLN A 4 -1.62 6.06 54.34
CA GLN A 4 -0.29 5.94 53.73
C GLN A 4 -0.19 4.76 52.74
N ALA A 5 -0.88 3.64 53.02
CA ALA A 5 -0.85 2.47 52.16
C ALA A 5 -1.57 2.70 50.82
N SER A 6 -2.65 3.51 50.79
CA SER A 6 -3.41 3.78 49.57
C SER A 6 -2.64 4.60 48.52
N ILE A 7 -1.70 5.44 48.97
CA ILE A 7 -0.88 6.27 48.08
C ILE A 7 0.18 5.41 47.39
N GLU A 8 0.82 4.49 48.10
CA GLU A 8 1.83 3.58 47.53
C GLU A 8 1.25 2.67 46.45
N TYR A 9 0.02 2.14 46.66
CA TYR A 9 -0.65 1.35 45.63
C TYR A 9 -1.01 2.20 44.39
N MET A 10 -1.44 3.45 44.56
CA MET A 10 -1.72 4.34 43.43
C MET A 10 -0.45 4.62 42.60
N PHE A 11 0.69 4.84 43.27
CA PHE A 11 1.98 5.01 42.57
C PHE A 11 2.45 3.75 41.86
N MET A 12 2.25 2.56 42.43
CA MET A 12 2.57 1.30 41.74
C MET A 12 1.73 1.13 40.46
N PHE A 13 0.42 1.41 40.51
CA PHE A 13 -0.43 1.34 39.32
C PHE A 13 -0.01 2.36 38.25
N ILE A 14 0.28 3.60 38.64
CA ILE A 14 0.72 4.64 37.69
C ILE A 14 2.05 4.23 37.02
N LEU A 15 3.00 3.68 37.79
CA LEU A 15 4.27 3.20 37.24
C LEU A 15 4.10 2.01 36.30
N ALA A 16 3.21 1.08 36.62
CA ALA A 16 2.89 -0.04 35.72
C ALA A 16 2.29 0.45 34.40
N PHE A 17 1.34 1.40 34.45
CA PHE A 17 0.78 2.02 33.24
C PHE A 17 1.82 2.80 32.45
N ALA A 18 2.69 3.57 33.11
CA ALA A 18 3.75 4.32 32.45
C ALA A 18 4.76 3.40 31.76
N MET A 19 5.13 2.27 32.38
CA MET A 19 6.00 1.26 31.75
C MET A 19 5.33 0.58 30.57
N ILE A 20 4.05 0.23 30.66
CA ILE A 20 3.30 -0.34 29.52
C ILE A 20 3.22 0.68 28.38
N PHE A 21 2.92 1.95 28.67
CA PHE A 21 2.91 3.01 27.67
C PHE A 21 4.28 3.25 27.05
N ALA A 22 5.35 3.27 27.84
CA ALA A 22 6.71 3.40 27.35
C ALA A 22 7.15 2.20 26.51
N ALA A 23 6.77 0.98 26.91
CA ALA A 23 7.03 -0.24 26.15
C ALA A 23 6.24 -0.26 24.84
N LEU A 24 4.97 0.13 24.86
CA LEU A 24 4.17 0.29 23.64
C LEU A 24 4.76 1.37 22.74
N PHE A 25 5.18 2.52 23.27
CA PHE A 25 5.79 3.59 22.47
C PHE A 25 7.18 3.22 21.95
N ALA A 26 7.99 2.47 22.71
CA ALA A 26 9.29 1.94 22.30
C ALA A 26 9.15 0.84 21.24
N TYR A 27 8.20 -0.07 21.43
CA TYR A 27 7.88 -1.12 20.46
C TYR A 27 7.31 -0.52 19.18
N ASN A 28 6.46 0.52 19.31
CA ASN A 28 5.89 1.23 18.17
C ASN A 28 6.91 2.19 17.51
N SER A 29 7.92 2.70 18.21
CA SER A 29 9.03 3.48 17.59
C SER A 29 10.06 2.61 16.87
N GLY A 30 9.97 1.27 16.98
CA GLY A 30 10.70 0.34 16.12
C GLY A 30 10.03 0.07 14.77
N TYR A 31 8.75 0.42 14.58
CA TYR A 31 7.96 0.14 13.37
C TYR A 31 6.98 1.26 12.97
N LEU A 32 7.08 2.44 13.56
CA LEU A 32 6.42 3.64 13.03
C LEU A 32 7.24 4.09 11.82
N PRO A 33 6.76 3.93 10.57
CA PRO A 33 7.42 4.56 9.44
C PRO A 33 7.52 6.05 9.76
N LYS A 34 8.67 6.65 9.49
CA LYS A 34 8.92 8.09 9.63
C LYS A 34 7.97 8.88 8.73
N THR A 35 6.69 9.01 9.09
CA THR A 35 5.72 9.84 8.38
C THR A 35 5.80 11.26 8.93
N LEU A 36 6.96 11.87 8.70
CA LEU A 36 7.15 13.32 8.72
C LEU A 36 7.77 13.74 7.38
N GLN A 37 7.12 13.32 6.29
CA GLN A 37 7.20 13.86 4.92
C GLN A 37 5.79 13.74 4.29
N THR A 38 4.85 14.51 4.85
CA THR A 38 3.41 14.20 4.92
C THR A 38 2.54 14.63 3.74
N GLY A 39 3.08 14.73 2.52
CA GLY A 39 2.27 15.02 1.32
C GLY A 39 2.40 13.94 0.25
N GLU A 40 3.57 13.90 -0.39
CA GLU A 40 3.84 13.04 -1.55
C GLU A 40 4.04 11.57 -1.18
N GLN A 41 4.83 11.27 -0.14
CA GLN A 41 5.11 9.89 0.29
C GLN A 41 3.88 9.17 0.88
N VAL A 42 2.90 9.92 1.38
CA VAL A 42 1.63 9.33 1.84
C VAL A 42 0.80 8.85 0.64
N GLY A 43 0.88 9.56 -0.50
CA GLY A 43 0.27 9.14 -1.76
C GLY A 43 0.91 7.88 -2.32
N THR A 44 2.25 7.85 -2.39
CA THR A 44 3.02 6.73 -2.95
C THR A 44 2.80 5.43 -2.17
N LEU A 45 2.94 5.48 -0.85
CA LEU A 45 2.77 4.32 0.02
C LEU A 45 1.31 3.81 0.02
N SER A 46 0.34 4.72 -0.09
CA SER A 46 -1.07 4.32 -0.23
C SER A 46 -1.31 3.59 -1.55
N LEU A 47 -0.72 4.07 -2.66
CA LEU A 47 -0.85 3.43 -3.97
C LEU A 47 -0.20 2.04 -3.97
N GLN A 48 0.98 1.90 -3.37
CA GLN A 48 1.67 0.63 -3.20
C GLN A 48 0.83 -0.37 -2.40
N ASN A 49 0.29 0.06 -1.25
CA ASN A 49 -0.56 -0.81 -0.43
C ASN A 49 -1.82 -1.26 -1.19
N SER A 50 -2.47 -0.37 -1.95
CA SER A 50 -3.63 -0.74 -2.78
C SER A 50 -3.24 -1.74 -3.87
N ALA A 51 -2.15 -1.52 -4.59
CA ALA A 51 -1.65 -2.43 -5.61
C ALA A 51 -1.28 -3.80 -5.03
N GLN A 52 -0.57 -3.82 -3.89
CA GLN A 52 -0.20 -5.04 -3.18
C GLN A 52 -1.44 -5.81 -2.71
N TYR A 53 -2.44 -5.13 -2.18
CA TYR A 53 -3.67 -5.77 -1.73
C TYR A 53 -4.40 -6.48 -2.88
N ILE A 54 -4.55 -5.82 -4.03
CA ILE A 54 -5.17 -6.40 -5.24
C ILE A 54 -4.39 -7.64 -5.69
N VAL A 55 -3.07 -7.54 -5.77
CA VAL A 55 -2.22 -8.68 -6.17
C VAL A 55 -2.28 -9.83 -5.18
N VAL A 56 -2.31 -9.57 -3.87
CA VAL A 56 -2.46 -10.61 -2.84
C VAL A 56 -3.79 -11.34 -2.99
N GLN A 57 -4.90 -10.62 -3.25
CA GLN A 57 -6.19 -11.26 -3.51
C GLN A 57 -6.17 -12.14 -4.76
N LEU A 58 -5.61 -11.63 -5.87
CA LEU A 58 -5.49 -12.38 -7.13
C LEU A 58 -4.54 -13.58 -6.99
N ASN A 59 -3.56 -13.49 -6.10
CA ASN A 59 -2.66 -14.61 -5.82
C ASN A 59 -3.37 -15.68 -4.97
N ALA A 60 -4.27 -15.29 -4.06
CA ALA A 60 -5.09 -16.23 -3.29
C ALA A 60 -6.06 -17.02 -4.18
N THR A 61 -6.55 -16.44 -5.28
CA THR A 61 -7.38 -17.13 -6.29
C THR A 61 -6.58 -17.85 -7.36
N GLY A 62 -5.24 -17.75 -7.32
CA GLY A 62 -4.33 -18.30 -8.33
C GLY A 62 -4.25 -17.50 -9.64
N THR A 63 -5.11 -16.51 -9.82
CA THR A 63 -5.24 -15.70 -11.04
C THR A 63 -4.00 -14.85 -11.31
N TRP A 64 -3.31 -14.39 -10.25
CA TRP A 64 -2.07 -13.60 -10.39
C TRP A 64 -1.03 -14.29 -11.26
N LYS A 65 -0.88 -15.61 -11.14
CA LYS A 65 0.10 -16.39 -11.90
C LYS A 65 -0.14 -16.32 -13.41
N ASP A 66 -1.41 -16.28 -13.82
CA ASP A 66 -1.80 -16.25 -15.23
C ASP A 66 -1.72 -14.85 -15.84
N ILE A 67 -1.89 -13.81 -15.03
CA ILE A 67 -1.81 -12.40 -15.46
C ILE A 67 -0.41 -11.80 -15.35
N LYS A 68 0.45 -12.32 -14.45
CA LYS A 68 1.80 -11.78 -14.19
C LYS A 68 2.65 -11.66 -15.46
N SER A 69 2.53 -12.62 -16.39
CA SER A 69 3.29 -12.64 -17.64
C SER A 69 2.64 -11.88 -18.79
N LYS A 70 1.43 -11.35 -18.60
CA LYS A 70 0.68 -10.65 -19.65
C LYS A 70 1.17 -9.23 -19.81
N ALA A 71 1.18 -8.74 -21.04
CA ALA A 71 1.46 -7.35 -21.36
C ALA A 71 0.28 -6.46 -20.96
N VAL A 72 0.57 -5.19 -20.68
CA VAL A 72 -0.45 -4.17 -20.43
C VAL A 72 -0.43 -3.16 -21.57
N SER A 73 -1.60 -2.74 -22.02
CA SER A 73 -1.75 -1.61 -22.93
C SER A 73 -2.44 -0.47 -22.20
N LEU A 74 -1.89 0.73 -22.38
CA LEU A 74 -2.51 1.98 -21.94
C LEU A 74 -3.04 2.73 -23.15
N SER A 75 -4.25 3.24 -23.04
CA SER A 75 -4.86 4.14 -24.02
C SER A 75 -5.40 5.36 -23.31
N THR A 76 -4.98 6.54 -23.71
CA THR A 76 -5.47 7.79 -23.11
C THR A 76 -6.39 8.50 -24.09
N SER A 77 -7.62 8.78 -23.66
CA SER A 77 -8.61 9.53 -24.43
C SER A 77 -9.41 10.45 -23.50
N ASN A 78 -9.65 11.68 -23.94
CA ASN A 78 -10.40 12.70 -23.17
C ASN A 78 -9.90 12.90 -21.72
N GLY A 79 -8.58 12.82 -21.50
CA GLY A 79 -7.96 13.00 -20.17
C GLY A 79 -8.13 11.82 -19.20
N LYS A 80 -8.65 10.68 -19.69
CA LYS A 80 -8.75 9.42 -18.95
C LYS A 80 -7.83 8.38 -19.57
N THR A 81 -7.27 7.50 -18.74
CA THR A 81 -6.43 6.40 -19.21
C THR A 81 -7.16 5.08 -18.99
N THR A 82 -7.38 4.34 -20.06
CA THR A 82 -7.88 2.96 -20.02
C THR A 82 -6.67 2.03 -19.98
N CYS A 83 -6.68 1.10 -19.02
CA CYS A 83 -5.64 0.10 -18.86
C CYS A 83 -6.23 -1.27 -19.13
N THR A 84 -5.62 -2.02 -20.04
CA THR A 84 -6.10 -3.36 -20.43
C THR A 84 -4.96 -4.36 -20.32
N VAL A 85 -5.22 -5.47 -19.63
CA VAL A 85 -4.27 -6.60 -19.55
C VAL A 85 -4.53 -7.52 -20.74
N GLN A 86 -3.57 -7.60 -21.63
CA GLN A 86 -3.69 -8.28 -22.93
C GLN A 86 -4.06 -9.76 -22.77
N GLY A 87 -5.07 -10.18 -23.51
CA GLY A 87 -5.55 -11.57 -23.50
C GLY A 87 -6.30 -11.98 -22.22
N THR A 88 -6.84 -11.02 -21.48
CA THR A 88 -7.68 -11.25 -20.28
C THR A 88 -8.92 -10.35 -20.32
N SER A 89 -9.87 -10.58 -19.40
CA SER A 89 -11.02 -9.69 -19.19
C SER A 89 -10.70 -8.47 -18.33
N TYR A 90 -9.47 -8.37 -17.80
CA TYR A 90 -9.08 -7.28 -16.91
C TYR A 90 -8.83 -6.01 -17.71
N SER A 91 -9.72 -5.04 -17.51
CA SER A 91 -9.62 -3.70 -18.06
C SER A 91 -10.31 -2.74 -17.12
N GLY A 92 -9.78 -1.53 -17.00
CA GLY A 92 -10.42 -0.47 -16.24
C GLY A 92 -9.98 0.90 -16.70
N ASP A 93 -10.58 1.92 -16.08
CA ASP A 93 -10.34 3.32 -16.40
C ASP A 93 -9.79 4.06 -15.18
N TYR A 94 -8.80 4.89 -15.42
CA TYR A 94 -8.25 5.82 -14.46
C TYR A 94 -8.65 7.25 -14.81
N SER A 95 -9.13 7.97 -13.79
CA SER A 95 -9.46 9.40 -13.87
C SER A 95 -8.16 10.23 -13.92
N GLY A 96 -7.50 10.24 -15.07
CA GLY A 96 -6.28 11.00 -15.31
C GLY A 96 -5.41 10.39 -16.40
N VAL A 97 -4.34 11.10 -16.75
CA VAL A 97 -3.29 10.58 -17.64
C VAL A 97 -2.27 9.83 -16.79
N ILE A 98 -2.04 8.55 -17.09
CA ILE A 98 -0.95 7.78 -16.49
C ILE A 98 0.27 7.90 -17.40
N ASN A 99 1.36 8.46 -16.89
CA ASN A 99 2.59 8.66 -17.66
C ASN A 99 3.60 7.56 -17.31
N TYR A 100 3.34 6.35 -17.80
CA TYR A 100 4.17 5.18 -17.57
C TYR A 100 4.38 4.40 -18.87
N ASP A 101 5.63 4.02 -19.15
CA ASP A 101 5.96 3.23 -20.33
C ASP A 101 5.72 1.74 -20.08
N VAL A 102 4.62 1.22 -20.64
CA VAL A 102 4.27 -0.20 -20.58
C VAL A 102 4.91 -1.02 -21.71
N ASN A 103 5.59 -0.41 -22.67
CA ASN A 103 6.09 -1.12 -23.86
C ASN A 103 7.15 -2.15 -23.48
N GLY A 104 6.88 -3.41 -23.81
CA GLY A 104 7.77 -4.53 -23.51
C GLY A 104 7.78 -4.96 -22.04
N LYS A 105 6.94 -4.37 -21.19
CA LYS A 105 6.78 -4.78 -19.78
C LYS A 105 5.56 -5.67 -19.59
N ASN A 106 5.73 -6.71 -18.79
CA ASN A 106 4.63 -7.54 -18.32
C ASN A 106 4.10 -7.05 -16.97
N MET A 107 2.92 -7.53 -16.56
CA MET A 107 2.25 -7.13 -15.33
C MET A 107 3.11 -7.34 -14.08
N GLY A 108 3.94 -8.38 -14.05
CA GLY A 108 4.89 -8.63 -12.98
C GLY A 108 5.95 -7.55 -12.87
N GLN A 109 6.54 -7.13 -13.99
CA GLN A 109 7.52 -6.04 -14.02
C GLN A 109 6.91 -4.71 -13.61
N ILE A 110 5.66 -4.44 -13.99
CA ILE A 110 4.94 -3.23 -13.58
C ILE A 110 4.65 -3.26 -12.07
N TYR A 111 4.33 -4.42 -11.54
CA TYR A 111 4.17 -4.60 -10.09
C TYR A 111 5.49 -4.39 -9.34
N ASP A 112 6.59 -4.96 -9.84
CA ASP A 112 7.91 -4.78 -9.23
C ASP A 112 8.30 -3.29 -9.24
N ASP A 113 8.13 -2.58 -10.37
CA ASP A 113 8.36 -1.13 -10.47
C ASP A 113 7.48 -0.34 -9.47
N CYS A 114 6.24 -0.76 -9.26
CA CYS A 114 5.35 -0.16 -8.25
C CYS A 114 5.91 -0.36 -6.83
N MET A 115 6.33 -1.57 -6.48
CA MET A 115 6.92 -1.87 -5.17
C MET A 115 8.26 -1.15 -4.95
N ASP A 116 8.99 -0.85 -6.03
CA ASP A 116 10.24 -0.07 -6.01
C ASP A 116 10.02 1.44 -5.80
N GLY A 117 8.77 1.91 -5.75
CA GLY A 117 8.43 3.31 -5.48
C GLY A 117 7.92 4.11 -6.66
N ASN A 118 7.59 3.46 -7.80
CA ASN A 118 7.03 4.14 -8.95
C ASN A 118 5.50 4.26 -8.87
N ASP A 119 5.02 5.46 -8.56
CA ASP A 119 3.58 5.75 -8.44
C ASP A 119 2.79 5.50 -9.71
N GLU A 120 3.36 5.85 -10.87
CA GLU A 120 2.68 5.69 -12.16
C GLU A 120 2.50 4.20 -12.48
N ALA A 121 3.48 3.36 -12.13
CA ALA A 121 3.35 1.91 -12.23
C ALA A 121 2.23 1.38 -11.31
N CYS A 122 2.13 1.89 -10.08
CA CYS A 122 1.05 1.51 -9.17
C CYS A 122 -0.33 1.92 -9.69
N LYS A 123 -0.46 3.10 -10.31
CA LYS A 123 -1.69 3.55 -10.96
C LYS A 123 -2.09 2.60 -12.09
N VAL A 124 -1.15 2.06 -12.87
CA VAL A 124 -1.44 1.05 -13.90
C VAL A 124 -2.04 -0.23 -13.28
N ILE A 125 -1.44 -0.74 -12.19
CA ILE A 125 -1.96 -1.93 -11.50
C ILE A 125 -3.39 -1.70 -11.00
N ILE A 126 -3.64 -0.56 -10.33
CA ILE A 126 -4.95 -0.21 -9.78
C ILE A 126 -5.98 0.00 -10.92
N CYS A 127 -5.57 0.68 -11.99
CA CYS A 127 -6.43 0.93 -13.15
C CYS A 127 -6.84 -0.37 -13.86
N ALA A 128 -5.92 -1.30 -14.03
CA ALA A 128 -6.17 -2.52 -14.79
C ALA A 128 -6.83 -3.64 -13.96
N LEU A 129 -6.55 -3.73 -12.66
CA LEU A 129 -6.97 -4.83 -11.78
C LEU A 129 -7.88 -4.40 -10.63
N GLY A 130 -8.10 -3.11 -10.43
CA GLY A 130 -8.92 -2.58 -9.34
C GLY A 130 -10.43 -2.53 -9.63
N SER A 131 -10.89 -3.11 -10.75
CA SER A 131 -12.31 -3.18 -11.10
C SER A 131 -13.05 -4.30 -10.36
#